data_AF-A0A3D1KGR7-F1
#
_entry.id   AF-A0A3D1KGR7-F1
#
_cell.length_a   1.000
_cell.length_b   1.000
_cell.length_c   1.000
_cell.angle_alpha   90.00
_cell.angle_beta   90.00
_cell.angle_gamma   90.00
#
_symmetry.space_group_name_H-M   'P 1'
#
loop_
_entity.id
_entity.type
_entity.pdbx_description
1 polymer ?
#
loop_
_entity_poly.entity_id
_entity_poly.type
_entity_poly.pdbx_seq_one_letter_code
_entity_poly.pdbx_strand_id
1 'polypeptide(L)'
;NPSSEVICNICTQEIMRGNFKEFKPKSIINEYPDEFIRKMRITGLFSLRGAGRFLDINHNEEKKAQYILQHYASYQHYTDEKAYFDYMAQVDAHLFAVETRPITLHQSEKLLCNWGETYSWEIIQKELSNLQKRKTSKDDVLKFLAEPVRLEFLTALSIKSKLPQVRVIPNYTCDDTGLPTSTAGGNRGDIECIENTHGILVEVTMAEGRTQTMMEVWPIERHLNEFIEREQCSAQAIFIAPAIFKDSIRQIQFVKADAGRTIRPYPIDKFIDFLNQSVALYTENE
;
A
#
# COMPACT_ATOMS: atom_id res chain seq x y z
N ASN A 1 3.39 28.80 13.77
CA ASN A 1 2.90 28.44 12.42
C ASN A 1 2.07 29.59 11.88
N PRO A 2 2.27 30.02 10.63
CA PRO A 2 1.46 31.07 10.00
C PRO A 2 -0.01 30.63 9.94
N SER A 3 -0.94 31.59 9.98
CA SER A 3 -2.37 31.30 9.84
C SER A 3 -2.74 30.97 8.39
N SER A 4 -3.91 30.37 8.17
CA SER A 4 -4.40 30.05 6.83
C SER A 4 -4.51 31.30 5.94
N GLU A 5 -4.93 32.43 6.52
CA GLU A 5 -5.04 33.72 5.83
C GLU A 5 -3.66 34.23 5.39
N VAL A 6 -2.65 34.11 6.27
CA VAL A 6 -1.27 34.50 5.96
C VAL A 6 -0.71 33.63 4.83
N ILE A 7 -0.90 32.32 4.88
CA ILE A 7 -0.45 31.41 3.81
C ILE A 7 -1.13 31.75 2.49
N CYS A 8 -2.46 31.96 2.51
CA CYS A 8 -3.19 32.33 1.30
C CYS A 8 -2.72 33.67 0.72
N ASN A 9 -2.41 34.65 1.58
CA ASN A 9 -1.88 35.94 1.14
C ASN A 9 -0.51 35.78 0.49
N ILE A 10 0.44 35.09 1.13
CA ILE A 10 1.77 34.81 0.56
C ILE A 10 1.65 34.14 -0.81
N CYS A 11 0.83 33.09 -0.91
CA CYS A 11 0.64 32.37 -2.18
C CYS A 11 0.04 33.26 -3.27
N THR A 12 -1.00 34.02 -2.98
CA THR A 12 -1.76 34.77 -4.00
C THR A 12 -1.15 36.13 -4.34
N GLN A 13 -0.67 36.86 -3.34
CA GLN A 13 -0.18 38.23 -3.48
C GLN A 13 1.33 38.31 -3.66
N GLU A 14 2.12 37.51 -2.95
CA GLU A 14 3.58 37.62 -3.02
C GLU A 14 4.15 36.76 -4.14
N ILE A 15 3.82 35.46 -4.16
CA ILE A 15 4.35 34.50 -5.14
C ILE A 15 3.69 34.71 -6.50
N MET A 16 2.35 34.68 -6.55
CA MET A 16 1.58 34.79 -7.79
C MET A 16 1.33 36.24 -8.23
N ARG A 17 1.66 37.22 -7.38
CA ARG A 17 1.55 38.66 -7.67
C ARG A 17 0.16 39.10 -8.15
N GLY A 18 -0.91 38.43 -7.69
CA GLY A 18 -2.29 38.71 -8.11
C GLY A 18 -2.61 38.41 -9.58
N ASN A 19 -1.67 37.88 -10.36
CA ASN A 19 -1.83 37.66 -11.81
C ASN A 19 -2.43 36.30 -12.17
N PHE A 20 -2.63 35.43 -11.17
CA PHE A 20 -3.18 34.09 -11.37
C PHE A 20 -4.67 34.07 -10.99
N LYS A 21 -5.41 33.04 -11.44
CA LYS A 21 -6.84 32.89 -11.14
C LYS A 21 -7.14 32.94 -9.64
N GLU A 22 -8.35 33.32 -9.28
CA GLU A 22 -8.82 33.28 -7.90
C GLU A 22 -8.86 31.84 -7.36
N PHE A 23 -8.33 31.64 -6.16
CA PHE A 23 -8.29 30.33 -5.50
C PHE A 23 -9.18 30.32 -4.27
N LYS A 24 -9.88 29.21 -4.07
CA LYS A 24 -10.54 28.95 -2.80
C LYS A 24 -9.46 28.68 -1.74
N PRO A 25 -9.55 29.28 -0.53
CA PRO A 25 -8.57 29.04 0.55
C PRO A 25 -8.35 27.55 0.84
N LYS A 26 -9.41 26.75 0.82
CA LYS A 26 -9.34 25.29 0.99
C LYS A 26 -8.39 24.62 -0.02
N SER A 27 -8.35 25.09 -1.27
CA SER A 27 -7.49 24.52 -2.29
C SER A 27 -6.01 24.76 -1.99
N ILE A 28 -5.67 25.97 -1.53
CA ILE A 28 -4.28 26.33 -1.14
C ILE A 28 -3.86 25.58 0.13
N ILE A 29 -4.74 25.52 1.13
CA ILE A 29 -4.38 24.99 2.45
C ILE A 29 -4.40 23.46 2.51
N ASN A 30 -5.28 22.81 1.74
CA ASN A 30 -5.49 21.35 1.85
C ASN A 30 -5.29 20.61 0.52
N GLU A 31 -6.00 21.01 -0.54
CA GLU A 31 -6.08 20.18 -1.76
C GLU A 31 -4.75 20.14 -2.54
N TYR A 32 -4.09 21.28 -2.73
CA TYR A 32 -2.79 21.32 -3.40
C TYR A 32 -1.66 20.69 -2.58
N PRO A 33 -1.55 20.92 -1.26
CA PRO A 33 -0.60 20.19 -0.43
C PRO A 33 -0.82 18.67 -0.46
N ASP A 34 -2.06 18.18 -0.35
CA ASP A 34 -2.34 16.74 -0.40
C ASP A 34 -1.97 16.15 -1.77
N GLU A 35 -2.25 16.88 -2.85
CA GLU A 35 -1.90 16.43 -4.21
C GLU A 35 -0.38 16.47 -4.46
N PHE A 36 0.32 17.48 -3.92
CA PHE A 36 1.77 17.55 -3.95
C PHE A 36 2.39 16.35 -3.24
N ILE A 37 1.94 16.03 -2.02
CA ILE A 37 2.44 14.88 -1.24
C ILE A 37 2.18 13.57 -2.00
N ARG A 38 0.98 13.40 -2.59
CA ARG A 38 0.65 12.21 -3.38
C ARG A 38 1.60 12.04 -4.57
N LYS A 39 1.85 13.11 -5.33
CA LYS A 39 2.77 13.09 -6.47
C LYS A 39 4.20 12.79 -6.05
N MET A 40 4.68 13.41 -4.97
CA MET A 40 6.01 13.13 -4.43
C MET A 40 6.16 11.68 -4.00
N ARG A 41 5.15 11.10 -3.35
CA ARG A 41 5.19 9.68 -2.97
C ARG A 41 5.13 8.72 -4.16
N ILE A 42 4.40 9.05 -5.23
CA ILE A 42 4.37 8.23 -6.45
C ILE A 42 5.77 8.08 -7.06
N THR A 43 6.66 9.06 -6.88
CA THR A 43 8.05 8.94 -7.36
C THR A 43 8.88 7.88 -6.63
N GLY A 44 8.44 7.43 -5.45
CA GLY A 44 9.22 6.55 -4.56
C GLY A 44 10.40 7.22 -3.84
N LEU A 45 10.73 8.46 -4.19
CA LEU A 45 11.86 9.21 -3.61
C LEU A 45 11.57 9.83 -2.24
N PHE A 46 10.30 9.90 -1.86
CA PHE A 46 9.86 10.57 -0.63
C PHE A 46 9.05 9.65 0.25
N SER A 47 9.33 9.73 1.56
CA SER A 47 8.66 9.00 2.62
C SER A 47 7.93 9.95 3.57
N LEU A 48 6.90 9.46 4.24
CA LEU A 48 6.20 10.20 5.29
C LEU A 48 6.81 9.89 6.66
N ARG A 49 7.06 10.92 7.47
CA ARG A 49 7.58 10.80 8.84
C ARG A 49 6.70 11.51 9.85
N GLY A 50 6.89 11.18 11.13
CA GLY A 50 6.15 11.79 12.24
C GLY A 50 4.64 11.61 12.13
N ALA A 51 4.20 10.39 11.77
CA ALA A 51 2.80 10.05 11.52
C ALA A 51 2.13 10.94 10.45
N GLY A 52 2.81 11.15 9.32
CA GLY A 52 2.25 11.86 8.16
C GLY A 52 2.47 13.38 8.17
N ARG A 53 3.12 13.91 9.21
CA ARG A 53 3.34 15.37 9.38
C ARG A 53 4.52 15.92 8.59
N PHE A 54 5.48 15.08 8.24
CA PHE A 54 6.68 15.48 7.53
C PHE A 54 6.85 14.65 6.26
N LEU A 55 7.29 15.30 5.19
CA LEU A 55 7.75 14.67 3.97
C LEU A 55 9.28 14.76 3.95
N ASP A 56 9.93 13.63 3.71
CA ASP A 56 11.40 13.55 3.73
C ASP A 56 11.90 12.61 2.63
N ILE A 57 13.19 12.65 2.33
CA ILE A 57 13.81 11.75 1.37
C ILE A 57 13.69 10.30 1.88
N ASN A 58 13.32 9.40 0.99
CA ASN A 58 13.37 7.97 1.22
C ASN A 58 14.84 7.54 1.24
N HIS A 59 15.37 7.14 2.41
CA HIS A 59 16.78 6.79 2.52
C HIS A 59 17.17 5.53 1.74
N ASN A 60 16.21 4.74 1.25
CA ASN A 60 16.50 3.66 0.31
C ASN A 60 16.86 4.20 -1.08
N GLU A 61 16.50 5.44 -1.39
CA GLU A 61 16.72 6.12 -2.67
C GLU A 61 17.79 7.24 -2.55
N GLU A 62 18.54 7.28 -1.45
CA GLU A 62 19.51 8.35 -1.15
C GLU A 62 20.48 8.62 -2.32
N LYS A 63 21.03 7.56 -2.93
CA LYS A 63 21.93 7.67 -4.08
C LYS A 63 21.24 8.33 -5.27
N LYS A 64 19.96 7.99 -5.50
CA LYS A 64 19.15 8.53 -6.60
C LYS A 64 18.80 9.99 -6.35
N ALA A 65 18.43 10.33 -5.12
CA ALA A 65 18.19 11.71 -4.70
C ALA A 65 19.46 12.58 -4.87
N GLN A 66 20.62 12.09 -4.44
CA GLN A 66 21.91 12.79 -4.62
C GLN A 66 22.24 12.98 -6.10
N TYR A 67 22.03 11.96 -6.93
CA TYR A 67 22.21 12.07 -8.38
C TYR A 67 21.32 13.17 -8.96
N ILE A 68 20.03 13.19 -8.59
CA ILE A 68 19.07 14.20 -9.04
C ILE A 68 19.54 15.61 -8.64
N LEU A 69 19.96 15.80 -7.39
CA LEU A 69 20.44 17.09 -6.91
C LEU A 69 21.71 17.55 -7.64
N GLN A 70 22.60 16.63 -8.02
CA GLN A 70 23.83 16.96 -8.75
C GLN A 70 23.58 17.36 -10.21
N HIS A 71 22.59 16.76 -10.87
CA HIS A 71 22.38 16.91 -12.32
C HIS A 71 21.17 17.79 -12.69
N TYR A 72 20.19 17.94 -11.80
CA TYR A 72 18.91 18.60 -12.07
C TYR A 72 18.56 19.72 -11.07
N ALA A 73 19.45 20.12 -10.16
CA ALA A 73 19.21 21.26 -9.27
C ALA A 73 19.11 22.60 -10.03
N SER A 74 19.69 22.67 -11.23
CA SER A 74 19.51 23.76 -12.18
C SER A 74 18.79 23.23 -13.42
N TYR A 75 17.92 24.04 -14.01
CA TYR A 75 17.19 23.67 -15.21
C TYR A 75 17.29 24.76 -16.28
N GLN A 76 17.27 24.34 -17.54
CA GLN A 76 17.24 25.28 -18.66
C GLN A 76 15.83 25.82 -18.88
N HIS A 77 15.75 27.09 -19.26
CA HIS A 77 14.51 27.71 -19.70
C HIS A 77 14.45 27.66 -21.23
N TYR A 78 13.29 27.30 -21.76
CA TYR A 78 13.03 27.20 -23.19
C TYR A 78 12.02 28.26 -23.61
N THR A 79 12.23 28.88 -24.77
CA THR A 79 11.29 29.81 -25.41
C THR A 79 10.57 29.18 -26.61
N ASP A 80 11.02 28.01 -27.05
CA ASP A 80 10.44 27.21 -28.12
C ASP A 80 9.86 25.91 -27.57
N GLU A 81 8.61 25.62 -27.94
CA GLU A 81 7.89 24.43 -27.46
C GLU A 81 8.57 23.15 -27.92
N LYS A 82 9.02 23.10 -29.18
CA LYS A 82 9.68 21.91 -29.74
C LYS A 82 10.97 21.59 -28.99
N ALA A 83 11.81 22.59 -28.73
CA ALA A 83 13.03 22.42 -27.94
C ALA A 83 12.75 21.91 -26.52
N TYR A 84 11.68 22.41 -25.86
CA TYR A 84 11.26 21.90 -24.56
C TYR A 84 10.85 20.43 -24.61
N PHE A 85 10.02 20.04 -25.58
CA PHE A 85 9.60 18.64 -25.72
C PHE A 85 10.74 17.72 -26.13
N ASP A 86 11.64 18.17 -27.00
CA ASP A 86 12.85 17.43 -27.39
C ASP A 86 13.76 17.17 -26.18
N TYR A 87 13.85 18.11 -25.22
CA TYR A 87 14.53 17.90 -23.94
C TYR A 87 13.76 16.94 -23.01
N MET A 88 12.47 17.17 -22.79
CA MET A 88 11.65 16.35 -21.89
C MET A 88 11.52 14.89 -22.35
N ALA A 89 11.70 14.62 -23.65
CA ALA A 89 11.70 13.27 -24.22
C ALA A 89 13.02 12.50 -23.99
N GLN A 90 14.07 13.16 -23.50
CA GLN A 90 15.35 12.51 -23.24
C GLN A 90 15.25 11.56 -22.04
N VAL A 91 15.90 10.40 -22.16
CA VAL A 91 15.96 9.40 -21.10
C VAL A 91 17.36 9.40 -20.51
N ASP A 92 17.45 9.69 -19.22
CA ASP A 92 18.69 9.58 -18.45
C ASP A 92 18.90 8.14 -17.99
N ALA A 93 19.61 7.36 -18.79
CA ALA A 93 19.91 5.96 -18.46
C ALA A 93 20.67 5.78 -17.14
N HIS A 94 21.45 6.77 -16.69
CA HIS A 94 22.19 6.68 -15.43
C HIS A 94 21.25 6.81 -14.23
N LEU A 95 20.32 7.76 -14.28
CA LEU A 95 19.30 7.92 -13.24
C LEU A 95 18.50 6.64 -13.02
N PHE A 96 18.10 5.96 -14.10
CA PHE A 96 17.37 4.69 -14.02
C PHE A 96 18.22 3.49 -13.60
N ALA A 97 19.54 3.57 -13.78
CA ALA A 97 20.47 2.53 -13.33
C ALA A 97 20.83 2.63 -11.84
N VAL A 98 20.44 3.71 -11.15
CA VAL A 98 20.68 3.84 -9.70
C VAL A 98 19.76 2.88 -8.94
N GLU A 99 20.35 1.83 -8.39
CA GLU A 99 19.65 0.82 -7.61
C GLU A 99 19.12 1.36 -6.28
N THR A 100 17.88 1.01 -5.97
CA THR A 100 17.26 1.18 -4.66
C THR A 100 17.94 0.28 -3.63
N ARG A 101 18.16 0.79 -2.43
CA ARG A 101 18.65 -0.03 -1.31
C ARG A 101 17.62 -1.12 -0.98
N PRO A 102 18.00 -2.40 -1.00
CA PRO A 102 17.06 -3.48 -0.71
C PRO A 102 16.68 -3.47 0.78
N ILE A 103 15.41 -3.75 1.05
CA ILE A 103 14.88 -4.05 2.39
C ILE A 103 14.85 -5.56 2.55
N THR A 104 15.44 -6.08 3.62
CA THR A 104 15.35 -7.52 3.93
C THR A 104 14.00 -7.88 4.53
N LEU A 105 13.60 -9.15 4.46
CA LEU A 105 12.35 -9.62 5.08
C LEU A 105 12.28 -9.27 6.57
N HIS A 106 13.37 -9.50 7.30
CA HIS A 106 13.44 -9.16 8.73
C HIS A 106 13.27 -7.65 9.00
N GLN A 107 13.79 -6.79 8.13
CA GLN A 107 13.58 -5.35 8.24
C GLN A 107 12.12 -4.97 7.97
N SER A 108 11.51 -5.55 6.93
CA SER A 108 10.08 -5.36 6.62
C SER A 108 9.19 -5.74 7.81
N GLU A 109 9.42 -6.92 8.39
CA GLU A 109 8.69 -7.41 9.57
C GLU A 109 8.83 -6.45 10.77
N LYS A 110 10.03 -5.93 11.01
CA LYS A 110 10.28 -4.95 12.07
C LYS A 110 9.53 -3.64 11.82
N LEU A 111 9.56 -3.13 10.60
CA LEU A 111 8.87 -1.90 10.23
C LEU A 111 7.34 -2.05 10.36
N LEU A 112 6.78 -3.20 9.98
CA LEU A 112 5.37 -3.52 10.22
C LEU A 112 5.03 -3.48 11.71
N CYS A 113 5.89 -4.04 12.57
CA CYS A 113 5.69 -3.99 14.02
C CYS A 113 5.69 -2.55 14.56
N ASN A 114 6.60 -1.68 14.09
CA ASN A 114 6.63 -0.27 14.48
C ASN A 114 5.32 0.45 14.11
N TRP A 115 4.74 0.14 12.95
CA TRP A 115 3.42 0.67 12.58
C TRP A 115 2.29 0.12 13.43
N GLY A 116 2.41 -1.13 13.91
CA GLY A 116 1.50 -1.72 14.90
C GLY A 116 1.51 -1.01 16.26
N GLU A 117 2.61 -0.35 16.62
CA GLU A 117 2.67 0.52 17.82
C GLU A 117 1.98 1.88 17.59
N THR A 118 1.92 2.34 16.33
CA THR A 118 1.30 3.62 15.96
C THR A 118 -0.21 3.51 15.78
N TYR A 119 -0.67 2.42 15.15
CA TYR A 119 -2.08 2.19 14.88
C TYR A 119 -2.68 1.17 15.85
N SER A 120 -3.54 1.66 16.74
CA SER A 120 -4.31 0.77 17.61
C SER A 120 -5.28 -0.10 16.81
N TRP A 121 -5.70 -1.21 17.41
CA TRP A 121 -6.67 -2.12 16.79
C TRP A 121 -7.94 -1.41 16.34
N GLU A 122 -8.46 -0.48 17.14
CA GLU A 122 -9.66 0.29 16.84
C GLU A 122 -9.50 1.16 15.58
N ILE A 123 -8.30 1.74 15.39
CA ILE A 123 -7.99 2.52 14.19
C ILE A 123 -7.92 1.59 12.98
N ILE A 124 -7.25 0.44 13.10
CA ILE A 124 -7.15 -0.55 12.02
C ILE A 124 -8.54 -1.02 11.59
N GLN A 125 -9.40 -1.39 12.55
CA GLN A 125 -10.78 -1.82 12.27
C GLN A 125 -11.59 -0.73 11.56
N LYS A 126 -11.47 0.52 12.02
CA LYS A 126 -12.16 1.66 11.41
C LYS A 126 -11.72 1.87 9.96
N GLU A 127 -10.42 1.81 9.69
CA GLU A 127 -9.87 2.03 8.35
C GLU A 127 -10.18 0.87 7.38
N LEU A 128 -10.18 -0.37 7.86
CA LEU A 128 -10.71 -1.52 7.12
C LEU A 128 -12.21 -1.35 6.82
N SER A 129 -13.00 -0.90 7.79
CA SER A 129 -14.43 -0.62 7.56
C SER A 129 -14.66 0.52 6.56
N ASN A 130 -13.77 1.51 6.52
CA ASN A 130 -13.79 2.56 5.51
C ASN A 130 -13.56 1.98 4.11
N LEU A 131 -12.58 1.09 3.94
CA LEU A 131 -12.34 0.39 2.67
C LEU A 131 -13.57 -0.40 2.22
N GLN A 132 -14.17 -1.20 3.12
CA GLN A 132 -15.38 -1.96 2.81
C GLN A 132 -16.53 -1.07 2.34
N LYS A 133 -16.69 0.11 2.95
CA LYS A 133 -17.76 1.07 2.65
C LYS A 133 -17.41 2.09 1.56
N ARG A 134 -16.26 1.93 0.88
CA ARG A 134 -15.74 2.89 -0.13
C ARG A 134 -15.64 4.32 0.38
N LYS A 135 -15.22 4.47 1.64
CA LYS A 135 -14.98 5.78 2.27
C LYS A 135 -13.50 6.14 2.19
N THR A 136 -13.24 7.41 1.91
CA THR A 136 -11.90 7.98 1.97
C THR A 136 -11.38 7.99 3.41
N SER A 137 -10.11 7.63 3.60
CA SER A 137 -9.43 7.82 4.88
C SER A 137 -9.24 9.31 5.19
N LYS A 138 -9.31 9.65 6.47
CA LYS A 138 -8.96 10.98 7.00
C LYS A 138 -7.67 10.95 7.82
N ASP A 139 -7.02 9.80 7.90
CA ASP A 139 -5.75 9.63 8.60
C ASP A 139 -4.63 10.32 7.82
N ASP A 140 -3.71 10.97 8.53
CA ASP A 140 -2.65 11.79 7.94
C ASP A 140 -1.62 10.99 7.13
N VAL A 141 -1.57 9.67 7.29
CA VAL A 141 -0.71 8.78 6.50
C VAL A 141 -1.54 7.97 5.52
N LEU A 142 -2.57 7.25 6.00
CA LEU A 142 -3.30 6.27 5.21
C LEU A 142 -4.14 6.89 4.08
N LYS A 143 -4.47 8.19 4.16
CA LYS A 143 -5.14 8.92 3.08
C LYS A 143 -4.30 9.01 1.80
N PHE A 144 -2.98 8.85 1.91
CA PHE A 144 -2.07 8.90 0.77
C PHE A 144 -1.83 7.52 0.14
N LEU A 145 -2.23 6.43 0.79
CA LEU A 145 -2.18 5.09 0.21
C LEU A 145 -3.39 4.85 -0.70
N ALA A 146 -3.14 4.30 -1.89
CA ALA A 146 -4.21 3.83 -2.77
C ALA A 146 -5.02 2.71 -2.08
N GLU A 147 -6.31 2.57 -2.41
CA GLU A 147 -7.18 1.63 -1.68
C GLU A 147 -6.67 0.17 -1.65
N PRO A 148 -6.18 -0.43 -2.77
CA PRO A 148 -5.66 -1.80 -2.75
C PRO A 148 -4.42 -1.93 -1.84
N VAL A 149 -3.47 -1.02 -2.02
CA VAL A 149 -2.24 -0.94 -1.22
C VAL A 149 -2.55 -0.77 0.28
N ARG A 150 -3.55 0.05 0.59
CA ARG A 150 -4.01 0.27 1.97
C ARG A 150 -4.68 -0.98 2.55
N LEU A 151 -5.42 -1.75 1.75
CA LEU A 151 -6.04 -3.00 2.19
C LEU A 151 -4.98 -4.05 2.53
N GLU A 152 -3.95 -4.22 1.71
CA GLU A 152 -2.82 -5.11 2.00
C GLU A 152 -2.15 -4.73 3.32
N PHE A 153 -1.78 -3.46 3.46
CA PHE A 153 -1.10 -2.96 4.65
C PHE A 153 -1.91 -3.13 5.94
N LEU A 154 -3.19 -2.71 5.91
CA LEU A 154 -4.07 -2.83 7.07
C LEU A 154 -4.37 -4.29 7.40
N THR A 155 -4.46 -5.18 6.41
CA THR A 155 -4.60 -6.62 6.64
C THR A 155 -3.37 -7.17 7.34
N ALA A 156 -2.15 -6.84 6.89
CA ALA A 156 -0.92 -7.28 7.55
C ALA A 156 -0.85 -6.78 9.00
N LEU A 157 -1.16 -5.50 9.23
CA LEU A 157 -1.23 -4.91 10.58
C LEU A 157 -2.30 -5.59 11.45
N SER A 158 -3.47 -5.89 10.89
CA SER A 158 -4.58 -6.51 11.62
C SER A 158 -4.21 -7.88 12.18
N ILE A 159 -3.58 -8.71 11.36
CA ILE A 159 -3.11 -10.04 11.75
C ILE A 159 -2.05 -9.89 12.82
N LYS A 160 -1.03 -9.04 12.59
CA LYS A 160 0.06 -8.87 13.54
C LYS A 160 -0.40 -8.31 14.90
N SER A 161 -1.37 -7.40 14.88
CA SER A 161 -1.95 -6.79 16.08
C SER A 161 -2.73 -7.81 16.92
N LYS A 162 -3.54 -8.66 16.27
CA LYS A 162 -4.43 -9.61 16.98
C LYS A 162 -3.78 -10.95 17.29
N LEU A 163 -2.80 -11.36 16.50
CA LEU A 163 -2.09 -12.62 16.64
C LEU A 163 -0.57 -12.36 16.62
N PRO A 164 0.01 -11.77 17.69
CA PRO A 164 1.42 -11.38 17.72
C PRO A 164 2.41 -12.53 17.50
N GLN A 165 2.00 -13.77 17.81
CA GLN A 165 2.76 -14.99 17.59
C GLN A 165 2.90 -15.37 16.11
N VAL A 166 2.00 -14.89 15.26
CA VAL A 166 2.05 -15.16 13.81
C VAL A 166 3.18 -14.33 13.21
N ARG A 167 4.03 -14.99 12.43
CA ARG A 167 5.01 -14.30 11.59
C ARG A 167 4.29 -13.81 10.34
N VAL A 168 4.26 -12.51 10.12
CA VAL A 168 3.52 -11.85 9.03
C VAL A 168 4.52 -11.22 8.07
N ILE A 169 4.51 -11.68 6.82
CA ILE A 169 5.47 -11.28 5.78
C ILE A 169 4.69 -10.65 4.62
N PRO A 170 4.51 -9.32 4.62
CA PRO A 170 3.89 -8.64 3.49
C PRO A 170 4.81 -8.63 2.26
N ASN A 171 4.25 -8.85 1.08
CA ASN A 171 4.98 -8.86 -0.20
C ASN A 171 4.90 -7.53 -0.98
N TYR A 172 4.15 -6.53 -0.47
CA TYR A 172 4.22 -5.17 -1.02
C TYR A 172 5.65 -4.61 -0.91
N THR A 173 6.06 -3.78 -1.87
CA THR A 173 7.27 -2.98 -1.71
C THR A 173 6.99 -1.81 -0.78
N CYS A 174 7.96 -1.43 0.04
CA CYS A 174 7.82 -0.30 0.96
C CYS A 174 9.00 0.66 0.91
N ASP A 175 8.76 1.87 1.40
CA ASP A 175 9.81 2.86 1.63
C ASP A 175 10.64 2.51 2.89
N ASP A 176 11.63 3.34 3.20
CA ASP A 176 12.49 3.17 4.37
C ASP A 176 11.77 3.25 5.73
N THR A 177 10.49 3.65 5.74
CA THR A 177 9.62 3.66 6.94
C THR A 177 8.72 2.43 7.02
N GLY A 178 8.70 1.59 5.99
CA GLY A 178 7.83 0.43 5.89
C GLY A 178 6.42 0.76 5.39
N LEU A 179 6.18 2.00 4.97
CA LEU A 179 4.93 2.33 4.29
C LEU A 179 4.96 1.76 2.86
N PRO A 180 3.91 1.07 2.43
CA PRO A 180 3.88 0.52 1.09
C PRO A 180 3.93 1.60 0.00
N THR A 181 4.64 1.30 -1.08
CA THR A 181 4.74 2.13 -2.28
C THR A 181 3.92 1.58 -3.44
N SER A 182 3.77 0.25 -3.52
CA SER A 182 2.88 -0.44 -4.46
C SER A 182 2.31 -1.70 -3.80
N THR A 183 1.39 -2.37 -4.48
CA THR A 183 0.91 -3.71 -4.11
C THR A 183 2.01 -4.76 -4.27
N ALA A 184 1.76 -5.97 -3.80
CA ALA A 184 2.63 -7.11 -4.09
C ALA A 184 2.87 -7.28 -5.61
N GLY A 185 4.09 -7.70 -5.96
CA GLY A 185 4.45 -8.03 -7.33
C GLY A 185 3.75 -9.31 -7.80
N GLY A 186 3.57 -9.48 -9.11
CA GLY A 186 2.97 -10.69 -9.66
C GLY A 186 3.74 -11.97 -9.30
N ASN A 187 3.03 -13.10 -9.25
CA ASN A 187 3.54 -14.45 -8.92
C ASN A 187 3.90 -14.67 -7.44
N ARG A 188 3.34 -13.87 -6.52
CA ARG A 188 3.33 -14.13 -5.08
C ARG A 188 1.99 -13.66 -4.53
N GLY A 189 1.53 -14.25 -3.44
CA GLY A 189 0.36 -13.71 -2.75
C GLY A 189 0.69 -12.43 -1.98
N ASP A 190 -0.33 -11.67 -1.60
CA ASP A 190 -0.14 -10.35 -1.01
C ASP A 190 0.62 -10.38 0.32
N ILE A 191 0.27 -11.34 1.19
CA ILE A 191 0.89 -11.52 2.50
C ILE A 191 1.06 -13.01 2.76
N GLU A 192 2.23 -13.39 3.24
CA GLU A 192 2.54 -14.74 3.65
C GLU A 192 2.67 -14.80 5.18
N CYS A 193 1.94 -15.71 5.81
CA CYS A 193 1.95 -15.87 7.25
C CYS A 193 2.45 -17.28 7.61
N ILE A 194 3.29 -17.36 8.65
CA ILE A 194 3.73 -18.63 9.23
C ILE A 194 3.25 -18.69 10.67
N GLU A 195 2.48 -19.73 11.00
CA GLU A 195 1.97 -20.01 12.33
C GLU A 195 2.34 -21.44 12.72
N ASN A 196 3.29 -21.58 13.64
CA ASN A 196 3.88 -22.86 14.02
C ASN A 196 4.47 -23.60 12.79
N THR A 197 3.91 -24.76 12.43
CA THR A 197 4.29 -25.56 11.28
C THR A 197 3.40 -25.34 10.05
N HIS A 198 2.46 -24.40 10.13
CA HIS A 198 1.47 -24.14 9.10
C HIS A 198 1.71 -22.82 8.39
N GLY A 199 1.44 -22.82 7.08
CA GLY A 199 1.45 -21.63 6.25
C GLY A 199 0.03 -21.07 6.05
N ILE A 200 -0.08 -19.74 5.92
CA ILE A 200 -1.31 -19.08 5.53
C ILE A 200 -0.96 -18.04 4.47
N LEU A 201 -1.47 -18.25 3.25
CA LEU A 201 -1.43 -17.24 2.20
C LEU A 201 -2.61 -16.31 2.41
N VAL A 202 -2.39 -15.00 2.44
CA VAL A 202 -3.48 -14.02 2.58
C VAL A 202 -3.49 -13.17 1.31
N GLU A 203 -4.63 -13.15 0.66
CA GLU A 203 -4.87 -12.49 -0.62
C GLU A 203 -6.04 -11.54 -0.44
N VAL A 204 -5.86 -10.30 -0.85
CA VAL A 204 -6.82 -9.23 -0.62
C VAL A 204 -7.20 -8.59 -1.94
N THR A 205 -8.45 -8.15 -2.06
CA THR A 205 -8.85 -7.41 -3.26
C THR A 205 -9.88 -6.34 -2.93
N MET A 206 -9.77 -5.22 -3.63
CA MET A 206 -10.86 -4.23 -3.71
C MET A 206 -11.82 -4.56 -4.86
N ALA A 207 -11.62 -5.63 -5.64
CA ALA A 207 -12.53 -6.03 -6.70
C ALA A 207 -13.81 -6.68 -6.14
N GLU A 208 -14.93 -6.39 -6.79
CA GLU A 208 -16.24 -6.95 -6.46
C GLU A 208 -16.96 -7.41 -7.74
N GLY A 209 -18.06 -8.15 -7.58
CA GLY A 209 -18.86 -8.62 -8.71
C GLY A 209 -18.09 -9.58 -9.63
N ARG A 210 -18.42 -9.54 -10.93
CA ARG A 210 -17.84 -10.46 -11.93
C ARG A 210 -16.32 -10.33 -12.08
N THR A 211 -15.80 -9.11 -11.92
CA THR A 211 -14.36 -8.84 -12.03
C THR A 211 -13.58 -9.65 -11.00
N GLN A 212 -14.10 -9.79 -9.77
CA GLN A 212 -13.49 -10.60 -8.72
C GLN A 212 -13.33 -12.08 -9.15
N THR A 213 -14.36 -12.67 -9.77
CA THR A 213 -14.31 -14.05 -10.27
C THR A 213 -13.34 -14.22 -11.44
N MET A 214 -13.19 -13.20 -12.29
CA MET A 214 -12.26 -13.24 -13.40
C MET A 214 -10.80 -13.13 -12.94
N MET A 215 -10.56 -12.38 -11.86
CA MET A 215 -9.21 -11.98 -11.47
C MET A 215 -8.61 -12.78 -10.33
N GLU A 216 -9.39 -13.32 -9.38
CA GLU A 216 -8.83 -13.62 -8.05
C GLU A 216 -8.63 -15.12 -7.79
N VAL A 217 -9.65 -15.95 -7.97
CA VAL A 217 -9.62 -17.32 -7.41
C VAL A 217 -8.52 -18.19 -8.04
N TRP A 218 -8.29 -18.09 -9.36
CA TRP A 218 -7.25 -18.88 -10.02
C TRP A 218 -5.83 -18.42 -9.67
N PRO A 219 -5.49 -17.11 -9.65
CA PRO A 219 -4.22 -16.69 -9.06
C PRO A 219 -4.01 -17.13 -7.62
N ILE A 220 -5.03 -17.01 -6.76
CA ILE A 220 -4.94 -17.44 -5.35
C ILE A 220 -4.57 -18.91 -5.24
N GLU A 221 -5.21 -19.77 -6.04
CA GLU A 221 -4.88 -21.20 -6.07
C GLU A 221 -3.42 -21.43 -6.51
N ARG A 222 -2.96 -20.76 -7.56
CA ARG A 222 -1.57 -20.90 -8.05
C ARG A 222 -0.56 -20.43 -7.02
N HIS A 223 -0.76 -19.25 -6.44
CA HIS A 223 0.11 -18.72 -5.40
C HIS A 223 0.12 -19.63 -4.17
N LEU A 224 -1.02 -20.22 -3.80
CA LEU A 224 -1.09 -21.17 -2.69
C LEU A 224 -0.30 -22.45 -2.98
N ASN A 225 -0.39 -22.98 -4.21
CA ASN A 225 0.41 -24.13 -4.63
C ASN A 225 1.91 -23.82 -4.57
N GLU A 226 2.34 -22.70 -5.15
CA GLU A 226 3.74 -22.24 -5.13
C GLU A 226 4.24 -22.03 -3.69
N PHE A 227 3.42 -21.46 -2.81
CA PHE A 227 3.73 -21.25 -1.41
C PHE A 227 3.92 -22.58 -0.66
N ILE A 228 3.03 -23.55 -0.86
CA ILE A 228 3.14 -24.90 -0.26
C ILE A 228 4.41 -25.60 -0.73
N GLU A 229 4.71 -25.55 -2.02
CA GLU A 229 5.91 -26.16 -2.58
C GLU A 229 7.20 -25.49 -2.09
N ARG A 230 7.19 -24.16 -1.94
CA ARG A 230 8.36 -23.42 -1.48
C ARG A 230 8.63 -23.61 0.00
N GLU A 231 7.60 -23.51 0.84
CA GLU A 231 7.72 -23.60 2.30
C GLU A 231 7.70 -25.04 2.82
N GLN A 232 7.32 -26.00 1.98
CA GLN A 232 7.23 -27.42 2.35
C GLN A 232 6.35 -27.65 3.59
N CYS A 233 5.21 -26.94 3.64
CA CYS A 233 4.29 -26.96 4.78
C CYS A 233 2.83 -27.11 4.33
N SER A 234 1.96 -27.56 5.24
CA SER A 234 0.52 -27.47 4.99
C SER A 234 0.08 -26.03 5.07
N ALA A 235 -0.63 -25.55 4.05
CA ALA A 235 -1.10 -24.18 4.01
C ALA A 235 -2.55 -24.06 3.51
N GLN A 236 -3.16 -22.94 3.88
CA GLN A 236 -4.48 -22.50 3.43
C GLN A 236 -4.40 -21.06 2.93
N ALA A 237 -5.35 -20.65 2.09
CA ALA A 237 -5.52 -19.26 1.73
C ALA A 237 -6.63 -18.59 2.55
N ILE A 238 -6.45 -17.32 2.88
CA ILE A 238 -7.52 -16.40 3.30
C ILE A 238 -7.71 -15.39 2.18
N PHE A 239 -8.93 -15.30 1.67
CA PHE A 239 -9.28 -14.35 0.61
C PHE A 239 -10.18 -13.24 1.17
N ILE A 240 -9.74 -11.99 1.16
CA ILE A 240 -10.42 -10.87 1.83
C ILE A 240 -10.85 -9.82 0.80
N ALA A 241 -12.12 -9.40 0.86
CA ALA A 241 -12.64 -8.34 -0.01
C ALA A 241 -13.75 -7.53 0.68
N PRO A 242 -14.13 -6.33 0.16
CA PRO A 242 -15.33 -5.62 0.64
C PRO A 242 -16.59 -6.49 0.68
N ALA A 243 -16.77 -7.32 -0.35
CA ALA A 243 -17.78 -8.37 -0.43
C ALA A 243 -17.26 -9.53 -1.29
N ILE A 244 -17.68 -10.75 -0.99
CA ILE A 244 -17.33 -11.94 -1.78
C ILE A 244 -18.45 -12.24 -2.77
N PHE A 245 -18.13 -12.25 -4.06
CA PHE A 245 -19.11 -12.52 -5.10
C PHE A 245 -19.47 -14.00 -5.15
N LYS A 246 -20.75 -14.30 -5.39
CA LYS A 246 -21.29 -15.67 -5.39
C LYS A 246 -20.59 -16.62 -6.35
N ASP A 247 -20.14 -16.13 -7.51
CA ASP A 247 -19.45 -16.98 -8.49
C ASP A 247 -18.00 -17.27 -8.05
N SER A 248 -17.37 -16.35 -7.31
CA SER A 248 -16.08 -16.59 -6.65
C SER A 248 -16.21 -17.66 -5.56
N ILE A 249 -17.31 -17.66 -4.79
CA ILE A 249 -17.58 -18.73 -3.80
C ILE A 249 -17.68 -20.09 -4.49
N ARG A 250 -18.39 -20.16 -5.63
CA ARG A 250 -18.51 -21.39 -6.40
C ARG A 250 -17.18 -21.85 -6.98
N GLN A 251 -16.33 -20.94 -7.45
CA GLN A 251 -14.97 -21.27 -7.90
C GLN A 251 -14.10 -21.78 -6.75
N ILE A 252 -14.18 -21.17 -5.56
CA ILE A 252 -13.47 -21.63 -4.36
C ILE A 252 -13.89 -23.06 -4.00
N GLN A 253 -15.19 -23.35 -4.03
CA GLN A 253 -15.70 -24.72 -3.80
C GLN A 253 -15.19 -25.71 -4.84
N PHE A 254 -15.08 -25.28 -6.10
CA PHE A 254 -14.49 -26.09 -7.17
C PHE A 254 -13.00 -26.39 -6.89
N VAL A 255 -12.20 -25.38 -6.54
CA VAL A 255 -10.78 -25.53 -6.19
C VAL A 255 -10.59 -26.53 -5.04
N LYS A 256 -11.46 -26.48 -4.03
CA LYS A 256 -11.45 -27.46 -2.93
C LYS A 256 -11.76 -28.87 -3.41
N ALA A 257 -12.74 -29.04 -4.29
CA ALA A 257 -13.17 -30.34 -4.81
C ALA A 257 -12.16 -30.96 -5.79
N ASP A 258 -11.53 -30.13 -6.63
CA ASP A 258 -10.61 -30.55 -7.70
C ASP A 258 -9.19 -30.77 -7.17
N ALA A 259 -8.63 -29.77 -6.48
CA ALA A 259 -7.23 -29.74 -6.05
C ALA A 259 -7.04 -29.93 -4.54
N GLY A 260 -8.12 -30.07 -3.76
CA GLY A 260 -8.05 -30.22 -2.30
C GLY A 260 -7.62 -28.96 -1.55
N ARG A 261 -7.45 -27.82 -2.24
CA ARG A 261 -6.94 -26.57 -1.66
C ARG A 261 -8.03 -25.83 -0.88
N THR A 262 -7.70 -25.40 0.33
CA THR A 262 -8.61 -24.62 1.18
C THR A 262 -8.37 -23.13 0.96
N ILE A 263 -9.37 -22.43 0.43
CA ILE A 263 -9.43 -20.97 0.35
C ILE A 263 -10.61 -20.53 1.22
N ARG A 264 -10.35 -19.73 2.25
CA ARG A 264 -11.36 -19.21 3.19
C ARG A 264 -11.74 -17.78 2.81
N PRO A 265 -12.91 -17.55 2.21
CA PRO A 265 -13.32 -16.21 1.80
C PRO A 265 -13.97 -15.43 2.95
N TYR A 266 -13.53 -14.19 3.16
CA TYR A 266 -14.11 -13.28 4.14
C TYR A 266 -14.42 -11.91 3.53
N PRO A 267 -15.67 -11.43 3.65
CA PRO A 267 -15.93 -10.01 3.68
C PRO A 267 -15.09 -9.34 4.80
N ILE A 268 -14.61 -8.11 4.59
CA ILE A 268 -13.72 -7.41 5.54
C ILE A 268 -14.27 -7.40 6.98
N ASP A 269 -15.56 -7.13 7.19
CA ASP A 269 -16.19 -7.16 8.51
C ASP A 269 -16.13 -8.55 9.15
N LYS A 270 -16.32 -9.61 8.37
CA LYS A 270 -16.24 -11.00 8.84
C LYS A 270 -14.81 -11.42 9.16
N PHE A 271 -13.83 -10.89 8.44
CA PHE A 271 -12.43 -11.09 8.79
C PHE A 271 -12.07 -10.40 10.12
N ILE A 272 -12.59 -9.19 10.36
CA ILE A 272 -12.44 -8.50 11.65
C ILE A 272 -13.10 -9.28 12.79
N ASP A 273 -14.32 -9.79 12.57
CA ASP A 273 -15.03 -10.63 13.55
C ASP A 273 -14.20 -11.89 13.88
N PHE A 274 -13.66 -12.55 12.85
CA PHE A 274 -12.76 -13.70 13.00
C PHE A 274 -11.53 -13.34 13.85
N LEU A 275 -10.79 -12.28 13.53
CA LEU A 275 -9.59 -11.88 14.29
C LEU A 275 -9.90 -11.50 15.74
N ASN A 276 -11.12 -11.05 16.06
CA ASN A 276 -11.51 -10.73 17.43
C ASN A 276 -11.77 -11.97 18.28
N GLN A 277 -12.15 -13.09 17.67
CA GLN A 277 -12.58 -14.31 18.36
C GLN A 277 -11.51 -15.41 18.33
N SER A 278 -10.69 -15.42 17.27
CA SER A 278 -9.72 -16.47 17.02
C SER A 278 -8.45 -16.28 17.84
N VAL A 279 -7.89 -17.40 18.29
CA VAL A 279 -6.55 -17.48 18.91
C VAL A 279 -5.47 -17.94 17.94
N ALA A 280 -5.86 -18.34 16.73
CA ALA A 280 -4.99 -18.82 15.66
C ALA A 280 -5.47 -18.30 14.30
N LEU A 281 -4.55 -18.12 13.36
CA LEU A 281 -4.88 -17.73 11.99
C LEU A 281 -5.22 -18.96 11.13
N TYR A 282 -4.47 -20.05 11.32
CA TYR A 282 -4.73 -21.35 10.70
C TYR A 282 -5.92 -22.03 11.38
N THR A 283 -6.78 -22.68 10.59
CA THR A 283 -7.89 -23.49 11.12
C THR A 283 -7.73 -24.94 10.71
N GLU A 284 -7.63 -25.82 11.70
CA GLU A 284 -7.72 -27.26 11.48
C GLU A 284 -9.18 -27.63 11.18
N ASN A 285 -9.43 -28.06 9.93
CA ASN A 285 -10.70 -28.57 9.41
C ASN A 285 -11.80 -27.52 9.13
N GLU A 286 -12.00 -27.26 7.83
CA GLU A 286 -13.32 -26.98 7.21
C GLU A 286 -13.55 -27.99 6.07
#